data_AF-A0A1S2KRN3-F1
#
_entry.id   AF-A0A1S2KRN3-F1
#
_cell.length_a   1.000
_cell.length_b   1.000
_cell.length_c   1.000
_cell.angle_alpha   90.00
_cell.angle_beta   90.00
_cell.angle_gamma   90.00
#
_symmetry.space_group_name_H-M   'P 1'
#
loop_
_entity.id
_entity.type
_entity.pdbx_description
1 polymer ?
#
loop_
_entity_poly.entity_id
_entity_poly.type
_entity_poly.pdbx_seq_one_letter_code
_entity_poly.pdbx_strand_id
1 'polypeptide(L)' 'MEAQLRARFDAGMLAWLTPDPYGHGSAPIDRDEDRREATVSGVVIRYYVSRSVSTVTVVRLVFV' A
#
# COMPACT_ATOMS: atom_id res chain seq x y z
N MET A 1 7.02 6.81 13.46
CA MET A 1 7.84 6.40 12.30
C MET A 1 9.01 7.37 12.19
N GLU A 2 10.24 6.86 12.20
CA GLU A 2 11.44 7.70 12.01
C GLU A 2 11.49 8.32 10.62
N ALA A 3 12.15 9.47 10.48
CA ALA A 3 12.18 10.23 9.23
C ALA A 3 12.75 9.43 8.04
N GLN A 4 13.77 8.61 8.29
CA GLN A 4 14.36 7.79 7.23
C GLN A 4 13.44 6.66 6.78
N LEU A 5 12.72 6.02 7.72
CA LEU A 5 11.70 5.02 7.37
C LEU A 5 10.56 5.67 6.58
N ARG A 6 10.11 6.86 6.99
CA ARG A 6 9.08 7.61 6.26
C ARG A 6 9.49 7.90 4.82
N ALA A 7 10.71 8.39 4.60
CA ALA A 7 11.21 8.71 3.26
C ALA A 7 11.28 7.46 2.36
N ARG A 8 11.75 6.32 2.88
CA ARG A 8 11.78 5.06 2.13
C ARG A 8 10.38 4.52 1.86
N PHE A 9 9.45 4.68 2.80
CA PHE A 9 8.06 4.29 2.63
C PHE A 9 7.39 5.12 1.52
N ASP A 10 7.50 6.46 1.58
CA ASP A 10 6.91 7.36 0.58
C ASP A 10 7.48 7.10 -0.83
N ALA A 11 8.80 6.90 -0.94
CA ALA A 11 9.42 6.54 -2.21
C ALA A 11 8.91 5.19 -2.76
N GLY A 12 8.74 4.19 -1.89
CA GLY A 12 8.21 2.88 -2.27
C GLY A 12 6.74 2.94 -2.70
N MET A 13 5.91 3.73 -2.01
CA MET A 13 4.52 3.96 -2.39
C MET A 13 4.43 4.55 -3.80
N LEU A 14 5.22 5.60 -4.08
CA LEU A 14 5.23 6.29 -5.38
C LEU A 14 5.77 5.41 -6.52
N ALA A 15 6.83 4.64 -6.27
CA ALA A 15 7.49 3.85 -7.31
C ALA A 15 6.72 2.58 -7.70
N TRP A 16 6.00 1.97 -6.75
CA TRP A 16 5.46 0.62 -6.94
C TRP A 16 3.94 0.57 -6.79
N LEU A 17 3.44 1.03 -5.64
CA LEU A 17 2.04 0.78 -5.29
C LEU A 17 1.07 1.72 -6.01
N THR A 18 1.43 2.99 -6.17
CA THR A 18 0.62 3.96 -6.90
C THR A 18 0.45 3.59 -8.38
N PRO A 19 1.52 3.23 -9.13
CA PRO A 19 1.37 2.85 -10.55
C PRO A 19 0.76 1.46 -10.75
N ASP A 20 0.98 0.51 -9.83
CA ASP A 20 0.41 -0.83 -9.90
C ASP A 20 -0.10 -1.30 -8.52
N PRO A 21 -1.33 -0.91 -8.14
CA PRO A 21 -1.88 -1.22 -6.83
C PRO A 21 -2.32 -2.68 -6.66
N TYR A 22 -2.29 -3.49 -7.73
CA TYR A 22 -2.62 -4.91 -7.70
C TYR A 22 -1.38 -5.82 -7.78
N GLY A 23 -0.25 -5.29 -8.25
CA GLY A 23 1.02 -6.00 -8.31
C GLY A 23 1.86 -5.91 -7.04
N HIS A 24 3.16 -6.18 -7.20
CA HIS A 24 4.18 -6.00 -6.14
C HIS A 24 3.89 -6.69 -4.79
N GLY A 25 3.27 -7.87 -4.82
CA GLY A 25 2.92 -8.62 -3.62
C GLY A 25 1.70 -8.08 -2.86
N SER A 26 0.96 -7.15 -3.48
CA SER A 26 -0.35 -6.75 -3.01
C SER A 26 -1.34 -7.90 -3.13
N ALA A 27 -2.02 -8.22 -2.04
CA ALA A 27 -2.99 -9.31 -1.97
C ALA A 27 -4.37 -8.80 -1.57
N PRO A 28 -5.46 -9.37 -2.12
CA PRO A 28 -6.80 -9.08 -1.65
C PRO A 28 -7.01 -9.60 -0.22
N ILE A 29 -7.79 -8.86 0.57
CA ILE A 29 -8.21 -9.24 1.92
C ILE A 29 -9.64 -9.77 1.84
N ASP A 30 -9.87 -10.96 2.39
CA ASP A 30 -11.16 -11.66 2.36
C ASP A 30 -11.65 -11.91 0.91
N ARG A 31 -12.92 -11.61 0.61
CA ARG A 31 -13.51 -11.75 -0.74
C ARG A 31 -13.65 -10.42 -1.48
N ASP A 32 -12.99 -9.37 -0.99
CA ASP A 32 -13.01 -8.05 -1.60
C ASP A 32 -11.69 -7.83 -2.35
N GLU A 33 -11.75 -7.83 -3.68
CA GLU A 33 -10.57 -7.67 -4.54
C GLU A 33 -9.92 -6.28 -4.41
N ASP A 34 -10.70 -5.28 -4.00
CA ASP A 34 -10.28 -3.89 -3.95
C ASP A 34 -9.79 -3.51 -2.55
N ARG A 35 -10.10 -4.31 -1.53
CA ARG A 35 -9.51 -4.22 -0.19
C ARG A 35 -8.23 -5.03 -0.13
N ARG A 36 -7.08 -4.37 0.00
CA ARG A 36 -5.77 -5.00 -0.20
C ARG A 36 -4.81 -4.80 0.96
N GLU A 37 -3.86 -5.72 1.07
CA GLU A 37 -2.71 -5.65 1.97
C GLU A 37 -1.42 -5.76 1.16
N ALA A 38 -0.40 -4.97 1.52
CA ALA A 38 0.93 -5.07 0.95
C ALA A 38 1.99 -4.70 2.00
N THR A 39 3.25 -5.02 1.71
CA THR A 39 4.39 -4.56 2.52
C THR A 39 5.28 -3.65 1.68
N VAL A 40 5.47 -2.41 2.13
CA VAL A 40 6.31 -1.41 1.46
C VAL A 40 7.39 -0.95 2.44
N SER A 41 8.66 -1.17 2.10
CA SER A 41 9.80 -0.74 2.93
C SER A 41 9.73 -1.23 4.39
N GLY A 42 9.22 -2.46 4.60
CA GLY A 42 9.03 -3.06 5.94
C GLY A 42 7.77 -2.62 6.68
N VAL A 43 6.93 -1.79 6.04
CA VAL A 43 5.66 -1.32 6.60
C VAL A 43 4.51 -2.09 5.98
N VAL A 44 3.71 -2.75 6.80
CA VAL A 44 2.47 -3.41 6.34
C VAL A 44 1.39 -2.35 6.22
N ILE A 45 0.78 -2.29 5.03
CA ILE A 45 -0.30 -1.37 4.71
C ILE A 45 -1.56 -2.14 4.34
N ARG A 46 -2.69 -1.64 4.83
CA ARG A 46 -4.01 -2.03 4.31
C ARG A 46 -4.60 -0.84 3.60
N TYR A 47 -5.19 -1.07 2.43
CA TYR A 47 -5.74 0.00 1.63
C TYR A 47 -6.91 -0.47 0.77
N TYR A 48 -7.64 0.49 0.22
CA TYR A 48 -8.62 0.24 -0.83
C TYR A 48 -8.14 0.80 -2.16
N VAL A 49 -8.47 0.11 -3.25
CA VAL A 49 -8.27 0.57 -4.63
C VAL A 49 -9.62 0.96 -5.21
N SER A 50 -9.80 2.23 -5.53
CA SER A 50 -10.96 2.63 -6.32
C SER A 50 -10.62 2.55 -7.81
N ARG A 51 -11.10 1.51 -8.50
CA ARG A 51 -10.81 1.27 -9.94
C ARG A 51 -11.23 2.45 -10.84
N SER A 52 -12.26 3.17 -10.46
CA SER A 52 -12.83 4.28 -11.24
C SER A 52 -12.04 5.59 -11.11
N VAL A 53 -11.20 5.76 -10.07
CA VAL A 53 -10.44 7.00 -9.82
C VAL A 53 -8.95 6.75 -9.54
N SER A 54 -8.48 5.50 -9.70
CA SER A 54 -7.10 5.07 -9.45
C SER A 54 -6.51 5.60 -8.14
N THR A 55 -7.35 5.67 -7.10
CA THR A 55 -6.98 6.23 -5.80
C THR A 55 -6.72 5.10 -4.81
N VAL A 56 -5.57 5.15 -4.15
CA VAL A 56 -5.20 4.25 -3.05
C VAL A 56 -5.47 4.96 -1.72
N THR A 57 -6.35 4.39 -0.89
CA THR A 57 -6.62 4.91 0.46
C THR A 57 -6.03 3.98 1.50
N VAL A 58 -4.93 4.37 2.14
CA VAL A 58 -4.30 3.59 3.22
C VAL A 58 -5.10 3.77 4.51
N VAL A 59 -5.66 2.67 5.03
CA VAL A 59 -6.53 2.66 6.22
C VAL A 59 -5.80 2.23 7.49
N ARG A 60 -4.67 1.55 7.37
CA ARG A 60 -3.84 1.14 8.51
C ARG A 60 -2.38 0.97 8.12
N LEU A 61 -1.49 1.47 8.98
CA LEU A 61 -0.04 1.34 8.90
C LEU A 61 0.47 0.61 10.14
N VAL A 62 1.26 -0.45 9.97
CA VAL A 62 1.93 -1.16 11.06
C VAL A 62 3.43 -1.28 10.72
N PHE A 63 4.28 -0.83 11.63
CA PHE A 63 5.75 -0.88 11.52
C PHE A 63 6.35 -1.19 12.90
N VAL A 64 7.48 -1.90 12.92
CA VAL A 64 8.24 -2.23 14.13
C VAL A 64 9.35 -1.20 14.31
#